data_AF-A0A9Q8Z491-F1
#
_entry.id   AF-A0A9Q8Z491-F1
#
_cell.length_a   1.000
_cell.length_b   1.000
_cell.length_c   1.000
_cell.angle_alpha   90.00
_cell.angle_beta   90.00
_cell.angle_gamma   90.00
#
_symmetry.space_group_name_H-M   'P 1'
#
loop_
_entity.id
_entity.type
_entity.pdbx_description
1 polymer ?
#
loop_
_entity_poly.entity_id
_entity_poly.type
_entity_poly.pdbx_seq_one_letter_code
_entity_poly.pdbx_strand_id
1 'polypeptide(L)'
;MSGFPSLQPAFTVRVNIDAPMQVGGQAGPQLAIVPMTSGTVKSEEGFEPKLDGELHGVGYDYIHNDADGAHMRLDVRSQVKNHDGTVLAMYYKGNVKLTPGVAAILTNSADAKTTEYGDSFVNFTFETGNPKYAELQNGTYVAAGHFVKEAGKPGTIVEYKVSKVVYKA
;
A
#
# COMPACT_ATOMS: atom_id res chain seq x y z
N MET A 1 23.80 14.67 -18.03
CA MET A 1 22.67 14.26 -17.17
C MET A 1 23.01 12.92 -16.52
N SER A 2 22.56 12.70 -15.30
CA SER A 2 22.95 11.55 -14.46
C SER A 2 22.30 10.20 -14.83
N GLY A 3 21.36 10.18 -15.79
CA GLY A 3 20.73 8.95 -16.28
C GLY A 3 19.71 8.31 -15.33
N PHE A 4 19.52 8.87 -14.13
CA PHE A 4 18.54 8.35 -13.17
C PHE A 4 17.10 8.70 -13.57
N PRO A 5 16.14 7.81 -13.28
CA PRO A 5 14.73 8.12 -13.45
C PRO A 5 14.28 9.21 -12.48
N SER A 6 13.15 9.83 -12.80
CA SER A 6 12.42 10.77 -11.96
C SER A 6 11.09 10.16 -11.49
N LEU A 7 10.45 10.80 -10.52
CA LEU A 7 9.14 10.39 -10.02
C LEU A 7 8.10 11.45 -10.35
N GLN A 8 6.94 11.01 -10.85
CA GLN A 8 5.74 11.81 -11.02
C GLN A 8 4.71 11.35 -9.99
N PRO A 9 4.19 12.24 -9.12
CA PRO A 9 3.07 11.91 -8.24
C PRO A 9 1.89 11.34 -9.04
N ALA A 10 1.35 10.22 -8.59
CA ALA A 10 0.32 9.49 -9.32
C ALA A 10 -0.95 9.31 -8.49
N PHE A 11 -0.83 8.74 -7.29
CA PHE A 11 -1.97 8.45 -6.44
C PHE A 11 -1.68 8.68 -4.95
N THR A 12 -2.72 9.00 -4.20
CA THR A 12 -2.80 8.74 -2.77
C THR A 12 -3.68 7.52 -2.54
N VAL A 13 -3.13 6.51 -1.89
CA VAL A 13 -3.87 5.29 -1.49
C VAL A 13 -4.03 5.30 0.02
N ARG A 14 -5.26 5.17 0.52
CA ARG A 14 -5.56 5.01 1.96
C ARG A 14 -6.34 3.74 2.19
N VAL A 15 -5.92 2.93 3.14
CA VAL A 15 -6.51 1.61 3.41
C VAL A 15 -6.77 1.45 4.90
N ASN A 16 -8.00 1.07 5.26
CA ASN A 16 -8.30 0.59 6.61
C ASN A 16 -7.93 -0.88 6.70
N ILE A 17 -7.17 -1.24 7.74
CA ILE A 17 -6.78 -2.62 8.01
C ILE A 17 -7.36 -3.12 9.33
N ASP A 18 -7.65 -4.41 9.37
CA ASP A 18 -8.11 -5.12 10.55
C ASP A 18 -6.97 -5.84 11.28
N ALA A 19 -7.29 -6.47 12.41
CA ALA A 19 -6.35 -7.27 13.17
C ALA A 19 -5.75 -8.41 12.32
N PRO A 20 -4.45 -8.72 12.50
CA PRO A 20 -3.80 -9.78 11.75
C PRO A 20 -4.31 -11.17 12.16
N MET A 21 -4.53 -12.03 11.18
CA MET A 21 -4.69 -13.46 11.36
C MET A 21 -3.30 -14.11 11.39
N GLN A 22 -2.92 -14.67 12.54
CA GLN A 22 -1.62 -15.32 12.69
C GLN A 22 -1.66 -16.72 12.07
N VAL A 23 -0.86 -16.95 11.03
CA VAL A 23 -0.76 -18.27 10.38
C VAL A 23 0.34 -19.12 11.03
N GLY A 24 1.43 -18.50 11.46
CA GLY A 24 2.60 -19.20 11.95
C GLY A 24 3.67 -19.39 10.88
N GLY A 25 4.76 -20.08 11.23
CA GLY A 25 5.81 -20.52 10.31
C GLY A 25 6.12 -21.99 10.55
N GLN A 26 6.08 -22.82 9.50
CA GLN A 26 6.45 -24.25 9.60
C GLN A 26 7.91 -24.50 9.22
N ALA A 27 8.36 -23.96 8.09
CA ALA A 27 9.74 -24.09 7.59
C ALA A 27 10.30 -22.76 7.05
N GLY A 28 9.72 -21.64 7.47
CA GLY A 28 10.02 -20.31 6.94
C GLY A 28 9.63 -19.20 7.92
N PRO A 29 9.75 -17.93 7.47
CA PRO A 29 9.44 -16.79 8.31
C PRO A 29 7.98 -16.78 8.76
N GLN A 30 7.70 -16.14 9.89
CA GLN A 30 6.35 -16.03 10.44
C GLN A 30 5.43 -15.30 9.45
N LEU A 31 4.31 -15.95 9.10
CA LEU A 31 3.28 -15.39 8.23
C LEU A 31 2.12 -14.85 9.09
N ALA A 32 1.78 -13.58 8.85
CA ALA A 32 0.54 -12.96 9.30
C ALA A 32 -0.23 -12.45 8.09
N ILE A 33 -1.55 -12.64 8.08
CA ILE A 33 -2.43 -12.16 7.02
C ILE A 33 -3.26 -11.00 7.56
N VAL A 34 -3.14 -9.82 6.96
CA VAL A 34 -3.85 -8.61 7.37
C VAL A 34 -4.97 -8.30 6.37
N PRO A 35 -6.24 -8.29 6.80
CA PRO A 35 -7.35 -7.87 5.94
C PRO A 35 -7.33 -6.36 5.69
N MET A 36 -7.55 -5.98 4.42
CA MET A 36 -7.79 -4.62 3.96
C MET A 36 -9.29 -4.47 3.73
N THR A 37 -10.00 -3.87 4.69
CA THR A 37 -11.48 -3.92 4.75
C THR A 37 -12.16 -2.82 3.95
N SER A 38 -11.47 -1.70 3.74
CA SER A 38 -11.93 -0.60 2.90
C SER A 38 -10.75 0.30 2.55
N GLY A 39 -10.94 1.20 1.60
CA GLY A 39 -9.93 2.18 1.24
C GLY A 39 -10.24 2.89 -0.05
N THR A 40 -9.40 3.86 -0.38
CA THR A 40 -9.55 4.74 -1.54
C THR A 40 -8.24 4.82 -2.31
N VAL A 41 -8.34 4.89 -3.62
CA VAL A 41 -7.28 5.33 -4.54
C VAL A 41 -7.75 6.63 -5.15
N LYS A 42 -6.95 7.69 -5.03
CA LYS A 42 -7.24 8.99 -5.63
C LYS A 42 -6.06 9.45 -6.47
N SER A 43 -6.32 9.88 -7.69
CA SER A 43 -5.27 10.44 -8.53
C SER A 43 -4.79 11.78 -7.98
N GLU A 44 -3.48 11.99 -8.04
CA GLU A 44 -2.87 13.30 -7.79
C GLU A 44 -3.19 14.24 -8.96
N GLU A 45 -3.13 15.54 -8.70
CA GLU A 45 -3.41 16.56 -9.71
C GLU A 45 -2.47 16.41 -10.92
N GLY A 46 -3.07 16.37 -12.12
CA GLY A 46 -2.34 16.26 -13.38
C GLY A 46 -1.87 14.85 -13.75
N PHE A 47 -2.21 13.81 -12.97
CA PHE A 47 -1.95 12.42 -13.35
C PHE A 47 -3.09 11.85 -14.22
N GLU A 48 -2.73 11.17 -15.31
CA GLU A 48 -3.68 10.49 -16.21
C GLU A 48 -3.16 9.08 -16.59
N PRO A 49 -4.06 8.12 -16.85
CA PRO A 49 -5.51 8.22 -16.71
C PRO A 49 -5.93 8.28 -15.23
N LYS A 50 -6.95 9.09 -14.92
CA LYS A 50 -7.47 9.20 -13.54
C LYS A 50 -8.01 7.88 -13.01
N LEU A 51 -7.61 7.55 -11.79
CA LEU A 51 -8.12 6.43 -11.00
C LEU A 51 -8.61 6.98 -9.66
N ASP A 52 -9.91 7.23 -9.59
CA ASP A 52 -10.61 7.70 -8.39
C ASP A 52 -11.61 6.62 -7.99
N GLY A 53 -11.13 5.67 -7.19
CA GLY A 53 -11.83 4.44 -6.87
C GLY A 53 -11.75 4.04 -5.41
N GLU A 54 -12.50 3.01 -5.08
CA GLU A 54 -12.60 2.44 -3.73
C GLU A 54 -12.23 0.96 -3.75
N LEU A 55 -11.63 0.45 -2.66
CA LEU A 55 -11.41 -0.99 -2.52
C LEU A 55 -12.73 -1.74 -2.71
N HIS A 56 -12.70 -2.77 -3.55
CA HIS A 56 -13.91 -3.50 -3.93
C HIS A 56 -13.97 -4.87 -3.26
N GLY A 57 -14.56 -4.92 -2.07
CA GLY A 57 -14.49 -6.11 -1.21
C GLY A 57 -13.22 -6.11 -0.36
N VAL A 58 -12.79 -7.29 0.09
CA VAL A 58 -11.63 -7.42 0.98
C VAL A 58 -10.38 -7.77 0.18
N GLY A 59 -9.30 -7.01 0.40
CA GLY A 59 -7.95 -7.38 0.00
C GLY A 59 -7.16 -7.95 1.18
N TYR A 60 -6.00 -8.55 0.92
CA TYR A 60 -5.16 -9.11 1.98
C TYR A 60 -3.69 -8.80 1.75
N ASP A 61 -2.99 -8.51 2.84
CA ASP A 61 -1.53 -8.47 2.90
C ASP A 61 -0.99 -9.74 3.55
N TYR A 62 -0.12 -10.45 2.83
CA TYR A 62 0.54 -11.65 3.29
C TYR A 62 1.95 -11.30 3.80
N ILE A 63 2.00 -10.91 5.07
CA ILE A 63 3.19 -10.33 5.68
C ILE A 63 4.11 -11.43 6.20
N HIS A 64 5.36 -11.42 5.72
CA HIS A 64 6.43 -12.24 6.29
C HIS A 64 7.38 -11.36 7.08
N ASN A 65 7.57 -11.65 8.37
CA ASN A 65 8.56 -10.95 9.18
C ASN A 65 9.95 -11.53 8.92
N ASP A 66 10.96 -10.68 8.77
CA ASP A 66 12.35 -11.13 8.74
C ASP A 66 12.70 -11.88 10.03
N ALA A 67 13.69 -12.79 9.95
CA ALA A 67 14.08 -13.63 11.08
C ALA A 67 14.62 -12.83 12.29
N ASP A 68 15.19 -11.64 12.05
CA ASP A 68 15.65 -10.71 13.09
C ASP A 68 14.54 -9.79 13.62
N GLY A 69 13.35 -9.84 13.02
CA GLY A 69 12.22 -8.96 13.33
C GLY A 69 12.39 -7.51 12.90
N ALA A 70 13.45 -7.15 12.17
CA ALA A 70 13.74 -5.76 11.83
C ALA A 70 12.86 -5.21 10.70
N HIS A 71 12.36 -6.08 9.82
CA HIS A 71 11.47 -5.68 8.73
C HIS A 71 10.30 -6.65 8.53
N MET A 72 9.19 -6.11 8.06
CA MET A 72 8.07 -6.83 7.46
C MET A 72 8.24 -6.83 5.94
N ARG A 73 7.92 -7.96 5.30
CA ARG A 73 7.84 -8.12 3.85
C ARG A 73 6.38 -8.23 3.44
N LEU A 74 5.91 -7.23 2.69
CA LEU A 74 4.51 -7.11 2.28
C LEU A 74 4.28 -7.85 0.95
N ASP A 75 3.11 -8.47 0.80
CA ASP A 75 2.63 -9.05 -0.44
C ASP A 75 1.10 -8.89 -0.50
N VAL A 76 0.67 -7.79 -1.11
CA VAL A 76 -0.73 -7.41 -1.15
C VAL A 76 -1.42 -7.86 -2.43
N ARG A 77 -2.58 -8.48 -2.23
CA ARG A 77 -3.55 -8.80 -3.26
C ARG A 77 -4.86 -8.09 -2.97
N SER A 78 -5.22 -7.13 -3.81
CA SER A 78 -6.43 -6.32 -3.65
C SER A 78 -7.02 -5.92 -5.01
N GLN A 79 -8.15 -5.23 -4.95
CA GLN A 79 -8.91 -4.79 -6.11
C GLN A 79 -9.57 -3.45 -5.80
N VAL A 80 -9.61 -2.59 -6.81
CA VAL A 80 -10.23 -1.27 -6.74
C VAL A 80 -11.32 -1.20 -7.80
N LYS A 81 -12.48 -0.64 -7.42
CA LYS A 81 -13.54 -0.30 -8.36
C LYS A 81 -13.53 1.21 -8.56
N ASN A 82 -13.26 1.61 -9.79
CA ASN A 82 -13.27 3.01 -10.20
C ASN A 82 -14.70 3.56 -10.28
N HIS A 83 -14.85 4.88 -10.24
CA HIS A 83 -16.14 5.57 -10.32
C HIS A 83 -17.00 5.19 -11.55
N ASP A 84 -16.37 4.76 -12.66
CA ASP A 84 -17.07 4.31 -13.88
C ASP A 84 -17.44 2.81 -13.86
N GLY A 85 -17.23 2.14 -12.73
CA GLY A 85 -17.54 0.74 -12.53
C GLY A 85 -16.45 -0.22 -12.99
N THR A 86 -15.38 0.27 -13.63
CA THR A 86 -14.23 -0.56 -14.01
C THR A 86 -13.56 -1.12 -12.76
N VAL A 87 -13.29 -2.43 -12.74
CA VAL A 87 -12.49 -3.08 -11.70
C VAL A 87 -11.06 -3.21 -12.19
N LEU A 88 -10.12 -2.86 -11.33
CA LEU A 88 -8.70 -3.07 -11.53
C LEU A 88 -8.18 -3.93 -10.38
N ALA A 89 -7.39 -4.94 -10.68
CA ALA A 89 -6.59 -5.58 -9.65
C ALA A 89 -5.45 -4.62 -9.27
N MET A 90 -5.20 -4.48 -7.97
CA MET A 90 -4.16 -3.62 -7.42
C MET A 90 -3.29 -4.47 -6.50
N TYR A 91 -2.04 -4.65 -6.88
CA TYR A 91 -1.07 -5.41 -6.13
C TYR A 91 0.07 -4.51 -5.70
N TYR A 92 0.65 -4.79 -4.54
CA TYR A 92 1.93 -4.20 -4.20
C TYR A 92 2.76 -5.13 -3.33
N LYS A 93 4.07 -5.00 -3.45
CA LYS A 93 5.04 -5.66 -2.56
C LYS A 93 5.98 -4.62 -1.99
N GLY A 94 6.63 -4.94 -0.89
CA GLY A 94 7.67 -4.07 -0.38
C GLY A 94 8.09 -4.44 1.02
N ASN A 95 8.64 -3.46 1.71
CA ASN A 95 9.11 -3.64 3.06
C ASN A 95 8.71 -2.49 3.97
N VAL A 96 8.63 -2.82 5.26
CA VAL A 96 8.43 -1.87 6.34
C VAL A 96 9.48 -2.16 7.39
N LYS A 97 10.25 -1.16 7.79
CA LYS A 97 11.12 -1.24 8.95
C LYS A 97 10.28 -1.22 10.22
N LEU A 98 10.46 -2.21 11.09
CA LEU A 98 9.71 -2.33 12.34
C LEU A 98 10.33 -1.42 13.40
N THR A 99 9.97 -0.14 13.38
CA THR A 99 10.35 0.82 14.42
C THR A 99 9.43 0.72 15.64
N PRO A 100 9.81 1.27 16.81
CA PRO A 100 8.93 1.30 17.97
C PRO A 100 7.56 1.95 17.69
N GLY A 101 7.52 2.99 16.86
CA GLY A 101 6.27 3.66 16.46
C GLY A 101 5.37 2.76 15.60
N VAL A 102 5.95 2.06 14.63
CA VAL A 102 5.20 1.08 13.81
C VAL A 102 4.67 -0.05 14.69
N ALA A 103 5.51 -0.61 15.57
CA ALA A 103 5.09 -1.66 16.49
C ALA A 103 3.96 -1.21 17.43
N ALA A 104 4.04 0.02 17.96
CA ALA A 104 3.00 0.59 18.81
C ALA A 104 1.65 0.70 18.09
N ILE A 105 1.63 1.16 16.83
CA ILE A 105 0.40 1.18 16.03
C ILE A 105 -0.16 -0.22 15.79
N LEU A 106 0.67 -1.16 15.36
CA LEU A 106 0.22 -2.50 14.96
C LEU A 106 -0.31 -3.32 16.15
N THR A 107 0.19 -3.03 17.35
CA THR A 107 -0.29 -3.63 18.61
C THR A 107 -1.43 -2.83 19.25
N ASN A 108 -1.88 -1.74 18.60
CA ASN A 108 -2.89 -0.82 19.10
C ASN A 108 -2.59 -0.31 20.51
N SER A 109 -1.33 0.04 20.77
CA SER A 109 -0.89 0.61 22.04
C SER A 109 -1.58 1.95 22.32
N ALA A 110 -1.81 2.26 23.60
CA ALA A 110 -2.49 3.49 24.02
C ALA A 110 -1.73 4.78 23.65
N ASP A 111 -0.41 4.67 23.48
CA ASP A 111 0.48 5.76 23.07
C ASP A 111 0.76 5.79 21.56
N ALA A 112 0.10 4.93 20.77
CA ALA A 112 0.27 4.86 19.33
C ALA A 112 -0.12 6.19 18.65
N LYS A 113 0.73 6.67 17.75
CA LYS A 113 0.56 7.90 16.98
C LYS A 113 0.88 7.62 15.52
N THR A 114 0.30 8.40 14.61
CA THR A 114 0.69 8.42 13.19
C THR A 114 2.22 8.41 13.04
N THR A 115 2.74 7.51 12.23
CA THR A 115 4.17 7.43 11.94
C THR A 115 4.54 8.40 10.83
N GLU A 116 5.80 8.84 10.80
CA GLU A 116 6.34 9.57 9.66
C GLU A 116 6.55 8.64 8.46
N TYR A 117 6.72 9.22 7.27
CA TYR A 117 7.21 8.50 6.11
C TYR A 117 8.70 8.16 6.26
N GLY A 118 9.17 7.18 5.48
CA GLY A 118 10.59 6.81 5.38
C GLY A 118 10.93 5.42 5.89
N ASP A 119 10.00 4.75 6.57
CA ASP A 119 10.17 3.38 7.04
C ASP A 119 9.46 2.34 6.17
N SER A 120 8.60 2.75 5.22
CA SER A 120 7.89 1.85 4.31
C SER A 120 8.06 2.27 2.86
N PHE A 121 8.47 1.30 2.02
CA PHE A 121 8.57 1.48 0.58
C PHE A 121 8.01 0.25 -0.16
N VAL A 122 7.19 0.51 -1.16
CA VAL A 122 6.50 -0.53 -1.93
C VAL A 122 6.52 -0.24 -3.43
N ASN A 123 6.34 -1.27 -4.24
CA ASN A 123 6.07 -1.16 -5.68
C ASN A 123 4.64 -1.57 -5.99
N PHE A 124 3.90 -0.73 -6.72
CA PHE A 124 2.52 -1.02 -7.12
C PHE A 124 2.47 -1.53 -8.57
N THR A 125 1.52 -2.43 -8.83
CA THR A 125 1.14 -2.86 -10.17
C THR A 125 -0.39 -2.92 -10.29
N PHE A 126 -0.90 -2.63 -11.48
CA PHE A 126 -2.32 -2.66 -11.78
C PHE A 126 -2.60 -3.63 -12.94
N GLU A 127 -3.75 -4.30 -12.91
CA GLU A 127 -4.22 -5.13 -14.03
C GLU A 127 -5.68 -4.82 -14.33
N THR A 128 -6.03 -4.69 -15.62
CA THR A 128 -7.40 -4.47 -16.06
C THR A 128 -7.58 -4.89 -17.51
N GLY A 129 -8.79 -5.33 -17.87
CA GLY A 129 -9.15 -5.59 -19.27
C GLY A 129 -9.68 -4.36 -20.01
N ASN A 130 -9.84 -3.22 -19.33
CA ASN A 130 -10.42 -2.02 -19.93
C ASN A 130 -9.34 -1.17 -20.63
N PRO A 131 -9.41 -0.98 -21.97
CA PRO A 131 -8.37 -0.26 -22.72
C PRO A 131 -8.21 1.21 -22.31
N LYS A 132 -9.24 1.83 -21.70
CA LYS A 132 -9.17 3.20 -21.16
C LYS A 132 -8.08 3.36 -20.09
N TYR A 133 -7.75 2.27 -19.40
CA TYR A 133 -6.81 2.23 -18.29
C TYR A 133 -5.54 1.43 -18.62
N ALA A 134 -5.30 1.11 -19.88
CA ALA A 134 -4.16 0.31 -20.32
C ALA A 134 -2.79 0.93 -19.93
N GLU A 135 -2.70 2.26 -19.82
CA GLU A 135 -1.47 2.92 -19.39
C GLU A 135 -1.16 2.72 -17.90
N LEU A 136 -2.16 2.36 -17.08
CA LEU A 136 -1.94 2.08 -15.66
C LEU A 136 -1.16 0.78 -15.47
N GLN A 137 -1.52 -0.28 -16.19
CA GLN A 137 -0.84 -1.57 -16.10
C GLN A 137 0.59 -1.57 -16.69
N ASN A 138 0.88 -0.64 -17.61
CA ASN A 138 2.20 -0.53 -18.24
C ASN A 138 3.17 0.38 -17.47
N GLY A 139 2.72 1.01 -16.38
CA GLY A 139 3.56 1.87 -15.56
C GLY A 139 4.34 1.12 -14.48
N THR A 140 5.54 1.62 -14.16
CA THR A 140 6.26 1.23 -12.94
C THR A 140 5.93 2.23 -11.84
N TYR A 141 5.46 1.76 -10.70
CA TYR A 141 5.07 2.62 -9.58
C TYR A 141 5.84 2.26 -8.32
N VAL A 142 6.27 3.29 -7.60
CA VAL A 142 6.89 3.17 -6.29
C VAL A 142 6.19 4.10 -5.31
N ALA A 143 6.15 3.74 -4.03
CA ALA A 143 5.48 4.54 -3.03
C ALA A 143 6.23 4.56 -1.71
N ALA A 144 6.10 5.67 -1.00
CA ALA A 144 6.41 5.77 0.42
C ALA A 144 5.12 5.59 1.22
N GLY A 145 5.17 4.72 2.23
CA GLY A 145 4.05 4.42 3.10
C GLY A 145 4.25 4.93 4.52
N HIS A 146 3.14 5.13 5.23
CA HIS A 146 3.12 5.33 6.67
C HIS A 146 1.78 4.89 7.27
N PHE A 147 1.74 4.73 8.58
CA PHE A 147 0.53 4.38 9.30
C PHE A 147 -0.09 5.63 9.92
N VAL A 148 -1.40 5.77 9.78
CA VAL A 148 -2.19 6.89 10.25
C VAL A 148 -3.11 6.44 11.38
N LYS A 149 -3.06 7.16 12.50
CA LYS A 149 -4.00 7.02 13.61
C LYS A 149 -4.92 8.24 13.63
N GLU A 150 -6.20 8.04 13.34
CA GLU A 150 -7.20 9.11 13.44
C GLU A 150 -7.79 9.16 14.85
N ALA A 151 -7.72 10.33 15.49
CA ALA A 151 -8.26 10.50 16.83
C ALA A 151 -9.76 10.20 16.88
N GLY A 152 -10.18 9.37 17.82
CA GLY A 152 -11.59 9.00 18.01
C GLY A 152 -12.17 8.04 16.98
N LYS A 153 -11.38 7.51 16.03
CA LYS A 153 -11.82 6.46 15.13
C LYS A 153 -11.14 5.13 15.43
N PRO A 154 -11.90 4.02 15.49
CA PRO A 154 -11.31 2.70 15.63
C PRO A 154 -10.56 2.31 14.35
N GLY A 155 -9.55 1.45 14.51
CA GLY A 155 -8.77 0.89 13.41
C GLY A 155 -7.42 1.56 13.19
N THR A 156 -6.74 1.06 12.16
CA THR A 156 -5.45 1.53 11.67
C THR A 156 -5.58 1.81 10.19
N ILE A 157 -5.13 2.99 9.76
CA ILE A 157 -5.08 3.34 8.35
C ILE A 157 -3.64 3.22 7.88
N VAL A 158 -3.43 2.65 6.70
CA VAL A 158 -2.16 2.73 5.98
C VAL A 158 -2.35 3.70 4.81
N GLU A 159 -1.45 4.66 4.68
CA GLU A 159 -1.46 5.62 3.58
C GLU A 159 -0.16 5.52 2.77
N TYR A 160 -0.30 5.56 1.44
CA TYR A 160 0.81 5.55 0.50
C TYR A 160 0.73 6.75 -0.44
N LYS A 161 1.87 7.43 -0.62
CA LYS A 161 2.09 8.40 -1.71
C LYS A 161 2.76 7.69 -2.87
N VAL A 162 1.96 7.35 -3.88
CA VAL A 162 2.38 6.55 -5.03
C VAL A 162 2.83 7.47 -6.16
N SER A 163 4.00 7.18 -6.72
CA SER A 163 4.56 7.87 -7.87
C SER A 163 4.78 6.91 -9.03
N LYS A 164 4.50 7.38 -10.25
CA LYS A 164 4.94 6.72 -11.49
C LYS A 164 6.41 7.05 -11.73
N VAL A 165 7.20 6.04 -12.02
CA VAL A 165 8.58 6.20 -12.48
C VAL A 165 8.56 6.72 -13.91
N VAL A 166 9.25 7.82 -14.16
CA VAL A 166 9.33 8.49 -15.46
C VAL A 166 10.78 8.84 -15.77
N TYR A 167 11.07 9.17 -17.02
CA TYR A 167 12.36 9.73 -17.41
C TYR A 167 12.16 11.18 -17.84
N LYS A 168 12.90 12.10 -17.21
CA LYS A 168 12.95 13.51 -17.62
C LYS A 168 14.29 13.73 -18.30
N ALA A 169 14.26 13.89 -19.62
CA ALA A 169 15.39 14.33 -20.42
C ALA A 169 15.65 15.83 -20.23
#